data_AF-A0A7G9W6Y7-F1
#
_entry.id   AF-A0A7G9W6Y7-F1
#
_cell.length_a   1.000
_cell.length_b   1.000
_cell.length_c   1.000
_cell.angle_alpha   90.00
_cell.angle_beta   90.00
_cell.angle_gamma   90.00
#
_symmetry.space_group_name_H-M   'P 1'
#
loop_
_entity.id
_entity.type
_entity.pdbx_description
1 polymer ?
#
loop_
_entity_poly.entity_id
_entity_poly.type
_entity_poly.pdbx_seq_one_letter_code
_entity_poly.pdbx_strand_id
1 'polypeptide(L)'
;MDTATEVLKLFLENPKENISGQYISERLGISRNAVWKGIEQLRKSGYIIEGITNKGYVISRFPTDVDKHYLQVKLSSFWKEIIVVDSIDSTNIQLKKLADQEQDQNQEQDQDQEQGKKRGTIFIAKEQTKGKGRLGRQWNSQSGGL
;
A
#
# COMPACT_ATOMS: atom_id res chain seq x y z
N MET A 1 -9.58 4.16 0.73
CA MET A 1 -8.17 4.26 0.30
C MET A 1 -8.09 5.29 -0.82
N ASP A 2 -6.95 5.50 -1.48
CA ASP A 2 -6.94 6.33 -2.69
C ASP A 2 -7.59 5.59 -3.88
N THR A 3 -7.88 6.31 -4.96
CA THR A 3 -8.56 5.74 -6.13
C THR A 3 -7.78 4.59 -6.75
N ALA A 4 -6.45 4.65 -6.80
CA ALA A 4 -5.62 3.59 -7.38
C ALA A 4 -5.73 2.30 -6.56
N THR A 5 -5.71 2.38 -5.23
CA THR A 5 -5.88 1.22 -4.34
C THR A 5 -7.27 0.60 -4.48
N GLU A 6 -8.33 1.40 -4.55
CA GLU A 6 -9.70 0.86 -4.74
C GLU A 6 -9.87 0.21 -6.13
N VAL A 7 -9.28 0.79 -7.18
CA VAL A 7 -9.24 0.18 -8.52
C VAL A 7 -8.47 -1.15 -8.50
N LEU A 8 -7.31 -1.18 -7.85
CA LEU A 8 -6.52 -2.42 -7.70
C LEU A 8 -7.30 -3.50 -6.96
N LYS A 9 -8.06 -3.13 -5.93
CA LYS A 9 -8.91 -4.07 -5.19
C LYS A 9 -9.89 -4.79 -6.12
N LEU A 10 -10.55 -4.07 -7.02
CA LEU A 10 -11.45 -4.68 -8.01
C LEU A 10 -10.73 -5.64 -8.96
N PHE A 11 -9.52 -5.30 -9.42
CA PHE A 11 -8.72 -6.24 -10.23
C PHE A 11 -8.34 -7.51 -9.44
N LEU A 12 -8.04 -7.38 -8.16
CA LEU A 12 -7.67 -8.51 -7.30
C LEU A 12 -8.85 -9.41 -6.95
N GLU A 13 -10.07 -8.85 -6.90
CA GLU A 13 -11.32 -9.61 -6.71
C GLU A 13 -11.75 -10.36 -7.98
N ASN A 14 -11.33 -9.91 -9.17
CA ASN A 14 -11.69 -10.52 -10.46
C ASN A 14 -10.41 -10.89 -11.25
N PRO A 15 -9.62 -11.86 -10.77
CA PRO A 15 -8.33 -12.20 -11.38
C PRO A 15 -8.52 -12.77 -12.79
N LYS A 16 -7.71 -12.29 -13.74
CA LYS A 16 -7.69 -12.69 -15.17
C LYS A 16 -8.92 -12.30 -15.98
N GLU A 17 -9.84 -11.53 -15.41
CA GLU A 17 -10.97 -10.97 -16.16
C GLU A 17 -10.65 -9.60 -16.72
N ASN A 18 -11.26 -9.27 -17.86
CA ASN A 18 -11.21 -7.91 -18.39
C ASN A 18 -12.32 -7.12 -17.72
N ILE A 19 -11.96 -6.05 -17.01
CA ILE A 19 -12.89 -5.20 -16.29
C ILE A 19 -13.05 -3.89 -17.04
N SER A 20 -14.26 -3.57 -17.49
CA SER A 20 -14.52 -2.33 -18.21
C SER A 20 -14.33 -1.11 -17.31
N GLY A 21 -13.81 0.00 -17.86
CA GLY A 21 -13.73 1.26 -17.12
C GLY A 21 -15.09 1.79 -16.67
N GLN A 22 -16.16 1.42 -17.39
CA GLN A 22 -17.54 1.69 -16.98
C GLN A 22 -17.91 0.92 -15.71
N TYR A 23 -17.64 -0.39 -15.67
CA TYR A 23 -17.89 -1.21 -14.49
C TYR A 23 -17.15 -0.67 -13.27
N ILE A 24 -15.86 -0.33 -13.42
CA ILE A 24 -15.07 0.23 -12.31
C ILE A 24 -15.66 1.57 -11.84
N SER A 25 -16.04 2.43 -12.78
CA SER A 25 -16.66 3.74 -12.52
C SER A 25 -17.97 3.60 -11.74
N GLU A 26 -18.85 2.68 -12.16
CA GLU A 26 -20.14 2.41 -11.51
C GLU A 26 -19.96 1.78 -10.11
N ARG A 27 -19.07 0.80 -9.99
CA ARG A 27 -18.82 0.10 -8.71
C ARG A 27 -18.20 0.99 -7.65
N LEU A 28 -17.34 1.93 -8.05
CA LEU A 28 -16.69 2.87 -7.12
C LEU A 28 -17.44 4.20 -6.99
N GLY A 29 -18.47 4.47 -7.80
CA GLY A 29 -19.19 5.75 -7.78
C GLY A 29 -18.32 6.94 -8.21
N ILE A 30 -17.34 6.73 -9.10
CA ILE A 30 -16.40 7.76 -9.57
C ILE A 30 -16.46 7.91 -11.08
N SER A 31 -15.96 9.03 -11.63
CA SER A 31 -15.92 9.24 -13.08
C SER A 31 -14.95 8.28 -13.78
N ARG A 32 -15.20 7.97 -15.07
CA ARG A 32 -14.25 7.22 -15.91
C ARG A 32 -12.86 7.87 -15.99
N ASN A 33 -12.79 9.21 -15.91
CA ASN A 33 -11.51 9.92 -15.87
C ASN A 33 -10.75 9.65 -14.56
N ALA A 34 -11.44 9.55 -13.42
CA ALA A 34 -10.82 9.17 -12.15
C ALA A 34 -10.31 7.72 -12.19
N VAL A 35 -11.07 6.80 -12.79
CA VAL A 35 -10.61 5.42 -13.05
C VAL A 35 -9.33 5.43 -13.87
N TRP A 36 -9.29 6.16 -15.00
CA TRP A 36 -8.11 6.27 -15.84
C TRP A 36 -6.89 6.80 -15.06
N LYS A 37 -7.07 7.87 -14.25
CA LYS A 37 -6.00 8.39 -13.37
C LYS A 37 -5.50 7.35 -12.36
N GLY A 38 -6.41 6.58 -11.76
CA GLY A 38 -6.06 5.48 -10.86
C GLY A 38 -5.25 4.39 -11.57
N ILE A 39 -5.65 4.00 -12.78
CA ILE A 39 -4.91 3.03 -13.60
C ILE A 39 -3.52 3.57 -13.97
N GLU A 40 -3.40 4.85 -14.33
CA GLU A 40 -2.10 5.46 -14.61
C GLU A 40 -1.18 5.49 -13.39
N GLN A 41 -1.73 5.71 -12.19
CA GLN A 41 -0.97 5.63 -10.94
C GLN A 41 -0.49 4.21 -10.65
N LEU A 42 -1.32 3.19 -10.90
CA LEU A 42 -0.90 1.78 -10.80
C LEU A 42 0.20 1.47 -11.83
N ARG A 43 0.08 1.95 -13.08
CA ARG A 43 1.14 1.79 -14.09
C ARG A 43 2.46 2.40 -13.63
N LYS A 44 2.43 3.60 -13.06
CA LYS A 44 3.61 4.25 -12.45
C LYS A 44 4.20 3.47 -11.28
N SER A 45 3.37 2.72 -10.57
CA SER A 45 3.79 1.84 -9.47
C SER A 45 4.33 0.48 -9.96
N GLY A 46 4.47 0.29 -11.28
CA GLY A 46 5.11 -0.88 -11.88
C GLY A 46 4.15 -1.99 -12.34
N TYR A 47 2.84 -1.75 -12.31
CA TYR A 47 1.86 -2.67 -12.87
C TYR A 47 1.84 -2.57 -14.39
N ILE A 48 1.73 -3.73 -15.06
CA ILE A 48 1.41 -3.77 -16.48
C ILE A 48 -0.10 -4.01 -16.59
N ILE A 49 -0.81 -2.95 -16.96
CA ILE A 49 -2.27 -2.96 -17.16
C ILE A 49 -2.54 -2.73 -18.64
N GLU A 50 -3.13 -3.71 -19.30
CA GLU A 50 -3.48 -3.66 -20.71
C GLU A 50 -4.91 -3.18 -20.88
N GLY A 51 -5.14 -2.24 -21.81
CA GLY A 51 -6.46 -1.80 -22.21
C GLY A 51 -6.84 -2.44 -23.53
N ILE A 52 -7.90 -3.26 -23.54
CA ILE A 52 -8.41 -3.91 -24.74
C ILE A 52 -9.71 -3.23 -25.16
N THR A 53 -9.74 -2.71 -26.39
CA THR A 53 -10.92 -2.06 -26.97
C THR A 53 -12.16 -2.96 -26.83
N ASN A 54 -13.27 -2.39 -26.34
CA ASN A 54 -14.53 -3.07 -26.06
C ASN A 54 -14.51 -4.20 -25.02
N LYS A 55 -13.37 -4.47 -24.35
CA LYS A 55 -13.27 -5.46 -23.26
C LYS A 55 -12.91 -4.85 -21.92
N GLY A 56 -12.18 -3.73 -21.90
CA GLY A 56 -11.78 -3.06 -20.67
C GLY A 56 -10.31 -3.22 -20.36
N TYR A 57 -9.98 -3.36 -19.07
CA TYR A 57 -8.62 -3.43 -18.56
C TYR A 57 -8.34 -4.79 -17.91
N VAL A 58 -7.10 -5.25 -17.99
CA VAL A 58 -6.63 -6.43 -17.28
C VAL A 58 -5.20 -6.21 -16.79
N ILE A 59 -4.87 -6.73 -15.61
CA ILE A 59 -3.50 -6.75 -15.10
C ILE A 59 -2.78 -7.93 -15.76
N SER A 60 -1.79 -7.67 -16.61
CA SER A 60 -0.94 -8.70 -17.20
C SER A 60 0.32 -8.97 -16.37
N ARG A 61 0.78 -8.00 -15.57
CA ARG A 61 1.90 -8.20 -14.64
C ARG A 61 1.81 -7.31 -13.39
N PHE A 62 2.18 -7.89 -12.25
CA PHE A 62 2.40 -7.18 -11.00
C PHE A 62 3.82 -6.59 -10.94
N PRO A 63 4.05 -5.54 -10.14
CA PRO A 63 5.40 -5.06 -9.85
C PRO A 63 6.22 -6.15 -9.16
N THR A 64 7.52 -6.19 -9.43
CA THR A 64 8.47 -7.10 -8.77
C THR A 64 8.87 -6.58 -7.38
N ASP A 65 8.83 -5.26 -7.21
CA ASP A 65 9.19 -4.55 -5.99
C ASP A 65 7.96 -4.33 -5.09
N VAL A 66 8.17 -3.90 -3.85
CA VAL A 66 7.11 -3.61 -2.89
C VAL A 66 6.24 -2.46 -3.39
N ASP A 67 4.93 -2.74 -3.46
CA ASP A 67 3.92 -1.76 -3.83
C ASP A 67 2.97 -1.45 -2.66
N LYS A 68 2.80 -0.16 -2.39
CA LYS A 68 1.92 0.34 -1.34
C LYS A 68 0.46 -0.04 -1.59
N HIS A 69 -0.01 0.06 -2.84
CA HIS A 69 -1.42 -0.20 -3.16
C HIS A 69 -1.75 -1.68 -2.89
N TYR A 70 -0.88 -2.61 -3.31
CA TYR A 70 -1.04 -4.04 -3.06
C TYR A 70 -1.13 -4.36 -1.57
N LEU A 71 -0.18 -3.84 -0.79
CA LEU A 71 -0.14 -4.08 0.66
C LEU A 71 -1.36 -3.49 1.34
N GLN A 72 -1.82 -2.31 0.94
CA GLN A 72 -3.06 -1.74 1.47
C GLN A 72 -4.26 -2.63 1.19
N VAL A 73 -4.43 -3.14 -0.02
CA VAL A 73 -5.54 -4.06 -0.32
C VAL A 73 -5.46 -5.33 0.53
N LYS A 74 -4.27 -5.93 0.69
CA LYS A 74 -4.12 -7.22 1.37
C LYS A 74 -4.08 -7.14 2.90
N LEU A 75 -3.57 -6.04 3.47
CA LEU A 75 -3.19 -5.98 4.88
C LEU A 75 -3.97 -4.94 5.70
N SER A 76 -4.75 -4.06 5.06
CA SER A 76 -5.52 -3.00 5.75
C SER A 76 -6.63 -3.52 6.67
N SER A 77 -7.05 -4.78 6.56
CA SER A 77 -7.97 -5.41 7.50
C SER A 77 -7.32 -5.66 8.86
N PHE A 78 -5.99 -5.79 8.89
CA PHE A 78 -5.22 -6.15 10.07
C PHE A 78 -4.39 -4.99 10.61
N TRP A 79 -3.88 -4.13 9.73
CA TRP A 79 -2.99 -3.02 10.09
C TRP A 79 -3.69 -1.66 9.96
N LYS A 80 -3.50 -0.79 10.95
CA LYS A 80 -4.06 0.57 11.02
C LYS A 80 -3.46 1.41 9.89
N GLU A 81 -2.15 1.32 9.74
CA GLU A 81 -1.41 2.11 8.77
C GLU A 81 -0.30 1.29 8.11
N ILE A 82 -0.07 1.56 6.83
CA ILE A 82 0.98 0.93 6.01
C ILE A 82 1.72 2.05 5.29
N ILE A 83 2.98 2.23 5.69
CA ILE A 83 3.90 3.23 5.14
C ILE A 83 4.93 2.48 4.29
N VAL A 84 5.07 2.90 3.04
CA VAL A 84 6.07 2.39 2.10
C VAL A 84 6.83 3.59 1.55
N VAL A 85 8.17 3.55 1.65
CA VAL A 85 9.07 4.59 1.13
C VAL A 85 10.21 3.96 0.33
N ASP A 86 10.80 4.73 -0.58
CA ASP A 86 11.92 4.22 -1.38
C ASP A 86 13.22 4.12 -0.57
N SER A 87 13.61 5.18 0.15
CA SER A 87 14.85 5.20 0.93
C SER A 87 14.70 5.99 2.23
N ILE A 88 15.28 5.49 3.31
CA ILE A 88 15.22 6.11 4.64
C ILE A 88 16.52 5.85 5.43
N ASP A 89 16.66 6.45 6.61
CA ASP A 89 17.77 6.13 7.52
C ASP A 89 17.59 4.74 8.16
N SER A 90 16.50 4.52 8.91
CA SER A 90 16.11 3.21 9.40
C SER A 90 14.62 3.15 9.70
N THR A 91 13.95 2.09 9.24
CA THR A 91 12.53 1.85 9.50
C THR A 91 12.23 1.77 10.99
N ASN A 92 13.07 1.10 11.78
CA ASN A 92 12.92 1.00 13.24
C ASN A 92 13.02 2.36 13.94
N ILE A 93 13.91 3.25 13.48
CA ILE A 93 14.05 4.60 14.05
C ILE A 93 12.79 5.42 13.76
N GLN A 94 12.28 5.35 12.52
CA GLN A 94 11.08 6.09 12.14
C GLN A 94 9.83 5.56 12.84
N LEU A 95 9.68 4.24 12.94
CA LEU A 95 8.54 3.64 13.63
C LEU A 95 8.54 3.99 15.13
N LYS A 96 9.72 4.04 15.77
CA LYS A 96 9.82 4.51 17.17
C LYS A 96 9.37 5.96 17.31
N LYS A 97 9.82 6.86 16.44
CA LYS A 97 9.39 8.27 16.47
C LYS A 97 7.88 8.41 16.30
N LEU A 98 7.28 7.64 15.40
CA LEU A 98 5.83 7.64 15.21
C LEU A 98 5.10 7.14 16.47
N ALA A 99 5.59 6.08 17.10
CA ALA A 99 5.01 5.56 18.33
C ALA A 99 5.10 6.57 19.49
N ASP A 100 6.25 7.23 19.67
CA ASP A 100 6.45 8.26 20.69
C ASP A 100 5.46 9.44 20.47
N GLN A 101 5.27 9.87 19.21
CA GLN A 101 4.31 10.93 18.84
C GLN A 101 2.84 10.53 19.05
N GLU A 102 2.47 9.28 18.79
CA GLU A 102 1.11 8.79 19.01
C GLU A 102 0.76 8.67 20.50
N GLN A 103 1.73 8.37 21.37
CA GLN A 103 1.53 8.30 22.82
C GLN A 103 1.27 9.68 23.43
N ASP A 104 1.95 10.72 22.93
CA ASP A 104 1.74 12.10 23.37
C ASP A 104 0.34 12.64 23.02
N GLN A 105 -0.35 12.04 22.04
CA GLN A 105 -1.67 12.47 21.58
C GLN A 105 -2.85 11.66 22.12
N ASN A 106 -2.62 10.48 22.71
CA ASN A 106 -3.69 9.50 23.02
C ASN A 106 -3.77 9.10 24.51
N GLN A 107 -3.45 9.99 25.46
CA GLN A 107 -3.55 9.67 26.90
C GLN A 107 -4.98 9.41 27.43
N GLU A 108 -6.04 9.48 26.62
CA GLU A 108 -7.44 9.44 27.11
C GLU A 108 -8.36 8.34 26.55
N GLN A 109 -7.90 7.33 25.78
CA GLN A 109 -8.84 6.33 25.22
C GLN A 109 -8.39 4.87 25.36
N ASP A 110 -8.34 4.39 26.61
CA ASP A 110 -8.18 2.98 26.97
C ASP A 110 -9.41 2.41 27.72
N GLN A 111 -10.61 2.66 27.20
CA GLN A 111 -11.79 1.86 27.55
C GLN A 111 -12.51 1.47 26.27
N ASP A 112 -12.83 0.18 26.12
CA ASP A 112 -13.58 -0.47 25.04
C ASP A 112 -12.81 -0.90 23.78
N GLN A 113 -12.02 -1.97 23.86
CA GLN A 113 -11.38 -2.59 22.68
C GLN A 113 -11.31 -4.11 22.74
N GLU A 114 -12.47 -4.79 22.75
CA GLU A 114 -12.49 -6.25 22.68
C GLU A 114 -12.89 -6.84 21.31
N GLN A 115 -13.24 -6.04 20.30
CA GLN A 115 -13.51 -6.59 18.95
C GLN A 115 -12.98 -5.70 17.82
N GLY A 116 -12.03 -6.23 17.04
CA GLY A 116 -11.73 -5.74 15.68
C GLY A 116 -10.74 -4.57 15.54
N LYS A 117 -10.00 -4.17 16.58
CA LYS A 117 -9.03 -3.07 16.43
C LYS A 117 -7.84 -3.50 15.56
N LYS A 118 -7.63 -2.77 14.47
CA LYS A 118 -6.45 -2.93 13.61
C LYS A 118 -5.18 -2.72 14.44
N ARG A 119 -4.19 -3.58 14.26
CA ARG A 119 -2.85 -3.51 14.86
C ARG A 119 -2.08 -2.34 14.24
N GLY A 120 -1.13 -1.75 14.97
CA GLY A 120 -0.48 -0.45 14.68
C GLY A 120 0.02 -0.18 13.25
N THR A 121 1.27 0.25 13.12
CA THR A 121 1.80 0.72 11.82
C THR A 121 2.85 -0.24 11.29
N ILE A 122 2.72 -0.62 10.01
CA ILE A 122 3.82 -1.23 9.24
C ILE A 122 4.60 -0.12 8.56
N PHE A 123 5.92 -0.18 8.66
CA PHE A 123 6.83 0.68 7.91
C PHE A 123 7.80 -0.17 7.10
N ILE A 124 7.69 -0.08 5.77
CA ILE A 124 8.58 -0.74 4.82
C ILE A 124 9.37 0.33 4.07
N ALA A 125 10.67 0.15 3.97
CA ALA A 125 11.52 0.94 3.11
C ALA A 125 12.24 0.01 2.14
N LYS A 126 12.31 0.39 0.87
CA LYS A 126 13.04 -0.41 -0.12
C LYS A 126 14.55 -0.38 0.14
N GLU A 127 15.04 0.71 0.72
CA GLU A 127 16.44 0.90 1.11
C GLU A 127 16.54 1.53 2.51
N GLN A 128 17.53 1.10 3.30
CA GLN A 128 17.93 1.79 4.53
C GLN A 128 19.40 2.20 4.47
N THR A 129 19.65 3.51 4.52
CA THR A 129 21.00 4.11 4.45
C THR A 129 21.76 4.00 5.78
N LYS A 130 21.06 3.79 6.90
CA LYS A 130 21.63 3.65 8.26
C LYS A 130 20.96 2.49 9.02
N GLY A 131 20.75 1.36 8.33
CA GLY A 131 20.21 0.14 8.93
C GLY A 131 21.00 -0.29 10.16
N LYS A 132 20.30 -0.64 11.25
CA LYS A 132 20.90 -1.04 12.52
C LYS A 132 20.55 -2.49 12.86
N GLY A 133 21.59 -3.30 13.03
CA GLY A 133 21.50 -4.63 13.61
C GLY A 133 21.67 -4.62 15.12
N ARG A 134 21.76 -5.82 15.70
CA ARG A 134 21.98 -6.00 17.15
C ARG A 134 23.37 -5.53 17.56
N LEU A 135 23.48 -5.10 18.82
CA LEU A 135 24.76 -4.68 19.44
C LEU A 135 25.47 -3.57 18.66
N GLY A 136 24.71 -2.66 18.04
CA GLY A 136 25.25 -1.51 17.31
C GLY A 136 25.85 -1.85 15.94
N ARG A 137 25.73 -3.09 15.45
CA ARG A 137 26.22 -3.46 14.11
C ARG A 137 25.42 -2.72 13.03
N GLN A 138 26.08 -2.40 11.92
CA GLN A 138 25.40 -1.92 10.72
C GLN A 138 24.67 -3.08 10.04
N TRP A 139 23.50 -2.80 9.49
CA TRP A 139 22.73 -3.73 8.68
C TRP A 139 22.62 -3.15 7.26
N ASN A 140 23.20 -3.85 6.29
CA ASN A 140 23.17 -3.42 4.89
C ASN A 140 21.80 -3.75 4.29
N SER A 141 21.09 -2.73 3.80
CA SER A 141 19.75 -2.87 3.18
C SER A 141 19.71 -2.08 1.89
N GLN A 142 20.30 -2.65 0.84
CA GLN A 142 20.21 -2.12 -0.52
C GLN A 142 18.79 -2.31 -1.08
N SER A 143 18.46 -1.49 -2.08
CA SER A 143 17.20 -1.59 -2.81
C SER A 143 16.97 -3.00 -3.37
N GLY A 144 15.72 -3.46 -3.31
CA GLY A 144 15.30 -4.79 -3.78
C GLY A 144 15.40 -5.90 -2.73
N GLY A 145 15.93 -5.60 -1.54
CA GLY A 145 15.80 -6.45 -0.36
C GLY A 145 14.54 -6.12 0.44
N LEU A 146 14.04 -7.09 1.21
CA LEU A 146 12.99 -6.93 2.22
C LEU A 146 13.46 -7.58 3.53
#